data_AF-G0R094-F1
#
_entry.id   AF-G0R094-F1
#
_cell.length_a   1.000
_cell.length_b   1.000
_cell.length_c   1.000
_cell.angle_alpha   90.00
_cell.angle_beta   90.00
_cell.angle_gamma   90.00
#
_symmetry.space_group_name_H-M   'P 1'
#
loop_
_entity.id
_entity.type
_entity.pdbx_description
1 polymer ?
#
loop_
_entity_poly.entity_id
_entity_poly.type
_entity_poly.pdbx_seq_one_letter_code
_entity_poly.pdbx_strand_id
1 'polypeptide(L)'
;MKTQVDYISKDIYIQGYPQEVGIAKNALIAFLEQNTQNKQLLYTYEECQICANTICNGYRLVICGHQFCFNCLVFIFDQSLGDVNSFPIKCPSCQEDLCIEDLLQIINEDEQRLQKLKRMSINNYVQNHFTELQFCPNELCKAVHSTKLQKYTCYECQKTYCSKCAAEYHFDMTCTQYQETEAQNIQYLIKEGARKCTNCGVFIIRIDGCYRVECKRCQMHICWKDNCMKFFKDANSCYVHLDENHQGYW
;
A
#
# COMPACT_ATOMS: atom_id res chain seq x y z
N MET A 1 -39.85 26.58 6.93
CA MET A 1 -38.46 26.97 6.63
C MET A 1 -37.66 25.76 6.16
N LYS A 2 -36.89 25.88 5.07
CA LYS A 2 -35.95 24.88 4.56
C LYS A 2 -34.56 25.50 4.52
N THR A 3 -33.55 24.71 4.89
CA THR A 3 -32.16 25.15 4.97
C THR A 3 -31.29 24.13 4.25
N GLN A 4 -30.39 24.61 3.39
CA GLN A 4 -29.42 23.78 2.68
C GLN A 4 -28.05 24.45 2.78
N VAL A 5 -27.02 23.66 3.08
CA VAL A 5 -25.64 24.13 3.17
C VAL A 5 -24.87 23.55 1.99
N ASP A 6 -24.23 24.41 1.21
CA ASP A 6 -23.25 24.02 0.20
C ASP A 6 -21.86 24.15 0.81
N TYR A 7 -21.23 23.02 1.09
CA TYR A 7 -19.90 22.97 1.70
C TYR A 7 -18.78 23.30 0.70
N ILE A 8 -19.04 23.23 -0.60
CA ILE A 8 -18.06 23.51 -1.66
C ILE A 8 -18.00 25.02 -1.90
N SER A 9 -19.15 25.66 -2.12
CA SER A 9 -19.21 27.11 -2.32
C SER A 9 -19.21 27.91 -1.01
N LYS A 10 -19.41 27.23 0.13
CA LYS A 10 -19.56 27.82 1.47
C LYS A 10 -20.81 28.70 1.59
N ASP A 11 -21.87 28.37 0.86
CA ASP A 11 -23.13 29.08 0.86
C ASP A 11 -24.18 28.41 1.76
N ILE A 12 -25.04 29.23 2.37
CA ILE A 12 -26.21 28.76 3.13
C ILE A 12 -27.46 29.28 2.43
N TYR A 13 -28.27 28.36 1.92
CA TYR A 13 -29.54 28.65 1.27
C TYR A 13 -30.68 28.49 2.27
N ILE A 14 -31.46 29.55 2.46
CA ILE A 14 -32.61 29.56 3.39
C ILE A 14 -33.85 29.94 2.60
N GLN A 15 -34.87 29.09 2.65
CA GLN A 15 -36.14 29.30 1.97
C GLN A 15 -37.30 29.24 2.99
N GLY A 16 -38.15 30.26 2.99
CA GLY A 16 -39.26 30.38 3.93
C GLY A 16 -39.97 31.72 3.79
N TYR A 17 -40.83 32.04 4.75
CA TYR A 17 -41.50 33.35 4.78
C TYR A 17 -40.47 34.47 5.02
N PRO A 18 -40.63 35.66 4.40
CA PRO A 18 -39.61 36.72 4.46
C PRO A 18 -39.20 37.12 5.89
N GLN A 19 -40.16 37.13 6.82
CA GLN A 19 -39.90 37.44 8.24
C GLN A 19 -39.05 36.35 8.91
N GLU A 20 -39.35 35.07 8.67
CA GLU A 20 -38.60 33.94 9.21
C GLU A 20 -37.18 33.87 8.63
N VAL A 21 -37.03 34.13 7.32
CA VAL A 21 -35.72 34.20 6.66
C VAL A 21 -34.90 35.36 7.22
N GLY A 22 -35.53 36.52 7.46
CA GLY A 22 -34.88 37.67 8.10
C GLY A 22 -34.37 37.35 9.51
N ILE A 23 -35.19 36.67 10.32
CA ILE A 23 -34.81 36.22 11.67
C ILE A 23 -33.65 35.22 11.60
N ALA A 24 -33.75 34.21 10.72
CA ALA A 24 -32.70 33.20 10.55
C ALA A 24 -31.38 33.81 10.06
N LYS A 25 -31.44 34.75 9.10
CA LYS A 25 -30.27 35.48 8.62
C LYS A 25 -29.63 36.29 9.73
N ASN A 26 -30.40 37.04 10.50
CA ASN A 26 -29.87 37.87 11.59
C ASN A 26 -29.31 37.01 12.72
N ALA A 27 -29.94 35.88 13.04
CA ALA A 27 -29.42 34.93 14.01
C ALA A 27 -28.11 34.29 13.54
N LEU A 28 -27.98 33.95 12.26
CA LEU A 28 -26.74 33.45 11.67
C LEU A 28 -25.65 34.53 11.66
N ILE A 29 -25.96 35.77 11.29
CA ILE A 29 -25.00 36.88 11.33
C ILE A 29 -24.56 37.13 12.78
N ALA A 30 -25.48 37.20 13.73
CA ALA A 30 -25.16 37.38 15.14
C ALA A 30 -24.35 36.21 15.71
N PHE A 31 -24.67 34.97 15.32
CA PHE A 31 -23.88 33.78 15.68
C PHE A 31 -22.49 33.85 15.05
N LEU A 32 -22.36 34.26 13.79
CA LEU A 32 -21.08 34.44 13.13
C LEU A 32 -20.28 35.57 13.80
N GLU A 33 -20.89 36.70 14.14
CA GLU A 33 -20.26 37.82 14.83
C GLU A 33 -19.82 37.45 16.25
N GLN A 34 -20.67 36.78 17.03
CA GLN A 34 -20.33 36.24 18.34
C GLN A 34 -19.22 35.19 18.25
N ASN A 35 -19.26 34.31 17.26
CA ASN A 35 -18.16 33.38 17.00
C ASN A 35 -16.94 34.05 16.40
N THR A 36 -17.03 35.23 15.79
CA THR A 36 -15.89 36.00 15.28
C THR A 36 -15.20 36.73 16.43
N GLN A 37 -15.98 37.27 17.38
CA GLN A 37 -15.50 37.83 18.64
C GLN A 37 -14.93 36.74 19.58
N ASN A 38 -15.57 35.56 19.67
CA ASN A 38 -15.02 34.39 20.37
C ASN A 38 -13.88 33.69 19.60
N LYS A 39 -13.75 33.89 18.28
CA LYS A 39 -12.62 33.37 17.47
C LYS A 39 -11.32 34.13 17.70
N GLN A 40 -11.34 35.33 18.29
CA GLN A 40 -10.11 35.97 18.74
C GLN A 40 -9.44 35.22 19.91
N LEU A 41 -10.08 34.20 20.52
CA LEU A 41 -9.53 33.50 21.68
C LEU A 41 -9.52 31.96 21.63
N LEU A 42 -9.82 31.30 20.49
CA LEU A 42 -9.83 29.82 20.49
C LEU A 42 -8.86 29.10 19.54
N TYR A 43 -8.30 29.72 18.50
CA TYR A 43 -7.16 29.14 17.75
C TYR A 43 -6.33 30.23 17.04
N THR A 44 -5.75 31.16 17.79
CA THR A 44 -4.66 32.03 17.30
C THR A 44 -3.33 31.40 17.65
N TYR A 45 -3.08 30.17 17.20
CA TYR A 45 -1.71 29.71 17.14
C TYR A 45 -1.09 30.38 15.93
N GLU A 46 -0.54 31.58 16.13
CA GLU A 46 0.41 32.15 15.18
C GLU A 46 1.60 31.20 15.02
N GLU A 47 1.87 30.31 15.98
CA GLU A 47 2.96 29.34 15.97
C GLU A 47 2.49 27.90 15.68
N CYS A 48 3.17 27.24 14.75
CA CYS A 48 2.93 25.85 14.38
C CYS A 48 3.33 24.89 15.52
N GLN A 49 2.41 24.04 15.99
CA GLN A 49 2.69 23.06 17.06
C GLN A 49 3.66 21.93 16.66
N ILE A 50 4.06 21.85 15.38
CA ILE A 50 5.03 20.86 14.89
C ILE A 50 6.45 21.43 14.89
N CYS A 51 6.64 22.69 14.46
CA CYS A 51 7.95 23.30 14.30
C CYS A 51 8.22 24.52 15.19
N ALA A 52 7.25 24.93 16.01
CA ALA A 52 7.29 26.10 16.88
C ALA A 52 7.58 27.44 16.17
N ASN A 53 7.43 27.51 14.84
CA ASN A 53 7.62 28.74 14.06
C ASN A 53 6.29 29.40 13.74
N THR A 54 6.34 30.71 13.47
CA THR A 54 5.19 31.47 12.98
C THR A 54 4.64 30.89 11.66
N ILE A 55 3.33 30.74 11.57
CA ILE A 55 2.61 30.18 10.43
C ILE A 55 2.42 31.27 9.37
N CYS A 56 3.33 31.34 8.40
CA CYS A 56 3.21 32.25 7.25
C CYS A 56 2.32 31.66 6.13
N ASN A 57 2.42 30.35 5.89
CA ASN A 57 1.60 29.61 4.93
C ASN A 57 1.00 28.40 5.64
N GLY A 58 -0.20 28.59 6.19
CA GLY A 58 -0.88 27.62 7.04
C GLY A 58 -2.01 26.91 6.33
N TYR A 59 -2.25 25.66 6.73
CA TYR A 59 -3.45 24.94 6.38
C TYR A 59 -4.20 24.55 7.65
N ARG A 60 -5.53 24.71 7.61
CA ARG A 60 -6.44 24.40 8.70
C ARG A 60 -7.17 23.11 8.39
N LEU A 61 -6.96 22.10 9.22
CA LEU A 61 -7.61 20.80 9.06
C LEU A 61 -9.13 20.94 9.16
N VAL A 62 -9.86 20.28 8.26
CA VAL A 62 -11.30 20.46 8.09
C VAL A 62 -12.09 19.98 9.31
N ILE A 63 -11.73 18.83 9.88
CA ILE A 63 -12.50 18.20 10.96
C ILE A 63 -12.25 18.87 12.31
N CYS A 64 -10.99 18.96 12.74
CA CYS A 64 -10.65 19.43 14.09
C CYS A 64 -10.30 20.92 14.17
N GLY A 65 -10.11 21.60 13.03
CA GLY A 65 -9.81 23.04 12.99
C GLY A 65 -8.40 23.45 13.41
N HIS A 66 -7.52 22.51 13.78
CA HIS A 66 -6.12 22.82 14.10
C HIS A 66 -5.37 23.30 12.85
N GLN A 67 -4.47 24.27 13.05
CA GLN A 67 -3.72 24.92 11.98
C GLN A 67 -2.23 24.65 12.12
N PHE A 68 -1.58 24.33 11.01
CA PHE A 68 -0.15 24.02 10.94
C PHE A 68 0.47 24.65 9.70
N CYS A 69 1.79 24.82 9.69
CA CYS A 69 2.51 25.12 8.44
C CYS A 69 2.23 24.03 7.42
N PHE A 70 1.93 24.41 6.17
CA PHE A 70 1.63 23.45 5.11
C PHE A 70 2.76 22.42 4.93
N ASN A 71 4.03 22.89 4.94
CA ASN A 71 5.20 22.01 4.83
C ASN A 71 5.32 21.01 6.01
N CYS A 72 4.86 21.37 7.21
CA CYS A 72 4.85 20.44 8.34
C CYS A 72 3.81 19.34 8.15
N LEU A 73 2.64 19.66 7.58
CA LEU A 73 1.65 18.65 7.23
C LEU A 73 2.15 17.73 6.11
N VAL A 74 2.80 18.27 5.08
CA VAL A 74 3.45 17.47 4.02
C VAL A 74 4.48 16.53 4.62
N PHE A 75 5.31 17.00 5.56
CA PHE A 75 6.29 16.16 6.24
C PHE A 75 5.64 15.01 7.03
N ILE A 76 4.62 15.29 7.84
CA ILE A 76 3.88 14.25 8.59
C ILE A 76 3.23 13.25 7.64
N PHE A 77 2.64 13.73 6.55
CA PHE A 77 2.06 12.89 5.52
C PHE A 77 3.10 11.95 4.90
N ASP A 78 4.24 12.47 4.46
CA ASP A 78 5.32 11.67 3.85
C ASP A 78 5.88 10.62 4.80
N GLN A 79 6.06 10.96 6.09
CA GLN A 79 6.46 10.03 7.13
C GLN A 79 5.42 8.92 7.31
N SER A 80 4.13 9.29 7.33
CA SER A 80 3.04 8.33 7.45
C SER A 80 3.00 7.36 6.27
N LEU A 81 3.36 7.81 5.06
CA LEU A 81 3.49 6.93 3.89
C LEU A 81 4.66 5.92 4.02
N GLY A 82 5.54 6.07 5.00
CA GLY A 82 6.66 5.15 5.28
C GLY A 82 6.28 3.94 6.15
N ASP A 83 5.17 4.03 6.90
CA ASP A 83 4.76 3.01 7.87
C ASP A 83 3.25 2.75 7.82
N VAL A 84 2.86 1.51 7.54
CA VAL A 84 1.45 1.08 7.47
C VAL A 84 0.71 1.28 8.80
N ASN A 85 1.43 1.29 9.93
CA ASN A 85 0.83 1.49 11.25
C ASN A 85 0.49 2.96 11.54
N SER A 86 0.97 3.89 10.71
CA SER A 86 0.62 5.32 10.78
C SER A 86 -0.75 5.62 10.16
N PHE A 87 -1.50 4.60 9.76
CA PHE A 87 -2.83 4.73 9.18
C PHE A 87 -3.94 4.38 10.19
N PRO A 88 -5.04 5.15 10.23
CA PRO A 88 -5.30 6.38 9.46
C PRO A 88 -4.37 7.53 9.88
N ILE A 89 -4.09 8.47 8.96
CA ILE A 89 -3.24 9.63 9.24
C ILE A 89 -4.00 10.58 10.15
N LYS A 90 -3.37 10.98 11.27
CA LYS A 90 -4.01 11.74 12.35
C LYS A 90 -3.46 13.15 12.52
N CYS A 91 -4.29 14.02 13.09
CA CYS A 91 -3.91 15.35 13.50
C CYS A 91 -2.79 15.26 14.54
N PRO A 92 -1.64 15.93 14.32
CA PRO A 92 -0.51 15.86 15.26
C PRO A 92 -0.83 16.38 16.66
N SER A 93 -1.85 17.24 16.80
CA SER A 93 -2.23 17.85 18.08
C SER A 93 -3.30 17.08 18.84
N CYS A 94 -4.42 16.73 18.19
CA CYS A 94 -5.57 16.10 18.86
C CYS A 94 -5.81 14.64 18.52
N GLN A 95 -5.00 14.06 17.62
CA GLN A 95 -5.10 12.65 17.18
C GLN A 95 -6.42 12.29 16.45
N GLU A 96 -7.23 13.28 16.08
CA GLU A 96 -8.38 13.12 15.19
C GLU A 96 -7.93 12.73 13.78
N ASP A 97 -8.67 11.85 13.10
CA ASP A 97 -8.32 11.40 11.75
C ASP A 97 -8.42 12.55 10.74
N LEU A 98 -7.47 12.64 9.80
CA LEU A 98 -7.56 13.56 8.67
C LEU A 98 -8.61 13.05 7.68
N CYS A 99 -9.41 13.97 7.14
CA CYS A 99 -10.37 13.61 6.09
C CYS A 99 -9.69 13.53 4.71
N ILE A 100 -10.40 12.98 3.73
CA ILE A 100 -9.90 12.86 2.35
C ILE A 100 -9.59 14.24 1.76
N GLU A 101 -10.39 15.26 2.06
CA GLU A 101 -10.16 16.62 1.59
C GLU A 101 -8.83 17.18 2.09
N ASP A 102 -8.51 17.00 3.38
CA ASP A 102 -7.22 17.38 3.95
C ASP A 102 -6.06 16.69 3.21
N LEU A 103 -6.17 15.37 3.01
CA LEU A 103 -5.15 14.56 2.35
C LEU A 103 -4.96 14.95 0.88
N LEU A 104 -6.04 15.21 0.14
CA LEU A 104 -5.96 15.63 -1.27
C LEU A 104 -5.29 17.01 -1.42
N GLN A 105 -5.56 17.94 -0.50
CA GLN A 105 -4.87 19.23 -0.47
C GLN A 105 -3.37 19.07 -0.22
N ILE A 106 -2.98 18.18 0.70
CA ILE A 106 -1.57 17.90 1.00
C ILE A 106 -0.86 17.19 -0.18
N ILE A 107 -1.56 16.26 -0.86
CA ILE A 107 -1.04 15.52 -2.02
C ILE A 107 -0.76 16.46 -3.20
N ASN A 108 -1.62 17.46 -3.41
CA ASN A 108 -1.47 18.45 -4.48
C ASN A 108 -1.28 17.82 -5.88
N GLU A 109 -2.23 16.97 -6.28
CA GLU A 109 -2.27 16.27 -7.58
C GLU A 109 -1.11 15.28 -7.87
N ASP A 110 -0.26 14.98 -6.87
CA ASP A 110 0.77 13.95 -7.01
C ASP A 110 0.15 12.54 -7.04
N GLU A 111 0.01 11.99 -8.24
CA GLU A 111 -0.56 10.67 -8.47
C GLU A 111 0.25 9.56 -7.78
N GLN A 112 1.57 9.67 -7.65
CA GLN A 112 2.39 8.65 -6.99
C GLN A 112 2.09 8.61 -5.48
N ARG A 113 1.99 9.78 -4.86
CA ARG A 113 1.58 9.90 -3.45
C ARG A 113 0.15 9.40 -3.24
N LEU A 114 -0.77 9.72 -4.14
CA LEU A 114 -2.15 9.23 -4.08
C LEU A 114 -2.24 7.70 -4.17
N GLN A 115 -1.50 7.09 -5.10
CA GLN A 115 -1.45 5.62 -5.23
C GLN A 115 -0.81 4.97 -4.01
N LYS A 116 0.24 5.59 -3.44
CA LYS A 116 0.88 5.10 -2.23
C LYS A 116 -0.06 5.20 -1.01
N LEU A 117 -0.77 6.32 -0.85
CA LEU A 117 -1.79 6.50 0.19
C LEU A 117 -2.85 5.40 0.09
N LYS A 118 -3.47 5.21 -1.08
CA LYS A 118 -4.47 4.16 -1.30
C LYS A 118 -3.95 2.78 -0.91
N ARG A 119 -2.74 2.42 -1.35
CA ARG A 119 -2.13 1.12 -1.05
C ARG A 119 -1.86 0.93 0.45
N MET A 120 -1.34 1.95 1.13
CA MET A 120 -1.08 1.88 2.57
C MET A 120 -2.37 1.79 3.38
N SER A 121 -3.40 2.57 3.02
CA SER A 121 -4.73 2.48 3.64
C SER A 121 -5.35 1.09 3.48
N ILE A 122 -5.29 0.51 2.27
CA ILE A 122 -5.80 -0.85 2.02
C ILE A 122 -5.00 -1.87 2.82
N ASN A 123 -3.67 -1.76 2.85
CA ASN A 123 -2.82 -2.66 3.62
C ASN A 123 -3.15 -2.63 5.11
N ASN A 124 -3.26 -1.45 5.71
CA ASN A 124 -3.64 -1.28 7.11
C ASN A 124 -5.02 -1.90 7.39
N TYR A 125 -6.01 -1.60 6.54
CA TYR A 125 -7.35 -2.15 6.69
C TYR A 125 -7.37 -3.68 6.62
N VAL A 126 -6.71 -4.28 5.62
CA VAL A 126 -6.65 -5.74 5.49
C VAL A 126 -5.91 -6.39 6.65
N GLN A 127 -4.83 -5.77 7.16
CA GLN A 127 -4.10 -6.28 8.32
C GLN A 127 -4.97 -6.26 9.59
N ASN A 128 -5.76 -5.21 9.80
CA ASN A 128 -6.69 -5.10 10.94
C ASN A 128 -7.94 -5.99 10.81
N HIS A 129 -8.25 -6.45 9.59
CA HIS A 129 -9.39 -7.31 9.28
C HIS A 129 -8.97 -8.65 8.65
N PHE A 130 -7.79 -9.16 9.00
CA PHE A 130 -7.18 -10.33 8.36
C PHE A 130 -8.02 -11.62 8.48
N THR A 131 -8.92 -11.67 9.46
CA THR A 131 -9.86 -12.80 9.65
C THR A 131 -10.99 -12.81 8.64
N GLU A 132 -11.30 -11.66 8.01
CA GLU A 132 -12.40 -11.48 7.05
C GLU A 132 -11.91 -11.21 5.63
N LEU A 133 -10.71 -10.65 5.49
CA LEU A 133 -10.11 -10.19 4.25
C LEU A 133 -8.65 -10.63 4.15
N GLN A 134 -8.22 -10.98 2.94
CA GLN A 134 -6.83 -11.30 2.63
C GLN A 134 -6.44 -10.79 1.25
N PHE A 135 -5.16 -10.52 1.05
CA PHE A 135 -4.61 -10.25 -0.28
C PHE A 135 -4.59 -11.52 -1.13
N CYS A 136 -4.66 -11.32 -2.45
CA CYS A 136 -4.41 -12.39 -3.41
C CYS A 136 -3.01 -13.00 -3.17
N PRO A 137 -2.87 -14.34 -3.13
CA PRO A 137 -1.58 -15.01 -2.95
C PRO A 137 -0.56 -14.77 -4.07
N ASN A 138 -1.02 -14.30 -5.23
CA ASN A 138 -0.12 -13.93 -6.32
C ASN A 138 0.58 -12.60 -5.98
N GLU A 139 1.90 -12.64 -5.83
CA GLU A 139 2.76 -11.50 -5.50
C GLU A 139 2.61 -10.29 -6.45
N LEU A 140 2.17 -10.51 -7.69
CA LEU A 140 1.96 -9.46 -8.68
C LEU A 140 0.52 -8.93 -8.72
N CYS A 141 -0.40 -9.52 -7.94
CA CYS A 141 -1.80 -9.15 -7.88
C CYS A 141 -2.08 -8.34 -6.60
N LYS A 142 -2.89 -7.29 -6.72
CA LYS A 142 -3.19 -6.38 -5.59
C LYS A 142 -4.63 -6.52 -5.09
N ALA A 143 -5.41 -7.43 -5.68
CA ALA A 143 -6.77 -7.72 -5.27
C ALA A 143 -6.87 -8.20 -3.82
N VAL A 144 -7.99 -7.86 -3.19
CA VAL A 144 -8.38 -8.31 -1.85
C VAL A 144 -9.61 -9.21 -1.97
N HIS A 145 -9.65 -10.27 -1.18
CA HIS A 145 -10.72 -11.26 -1.19
C HIS A 145 -11.19 -11.59 0.22
N SER A 146 -12.45 -12.02 0.33
CA SER A 146 -12.97 -12.49 1.60
C SER A 146 -12.47 -13.89 1.94
N THR A 147 -12.10 -14.09 3.20
CA THR A 147 -11.69 -15.39 3.78
C THR A 147 -12.87 -16.34 4.03
N LYS A 148 -14.12 -15.84 3.96
CA LYS A 148 -15.35 -16.62 4.25
C LYS A 148 -15.62 -17.72 3.21
N LEU A 149 -15.04 -17.59 2.02
CA LEU A 149 -15.16 -18.59 0.97
C LEU A 149 -14.12 -19.69 1.17
N GLN A 150 -14.44 -20.96 0.91
CA GLN A 150 -13.40 -22.01 0.88
C GLN A 150 -12.52 -21.94 -0.39
N LYS A 151 -13.12 -21.46 -1.48
CA LYS A 151 -12.54 -21.32 -2.82
C LYS A 151 -12.98 -19.98 -3.39
N TYR A 152 -12.08 -19.26 -4.05
CA TYR A 152 -12.44 -18.07 -4.80
C TYR A 152 -11.60 -17.94 -6.07
N THR A 153 -12.16 -17.26 -7.06
CA THR A 153 -11.44 -16.87 -8.27
C THR A 153 -11.13 -15.38 -8.18
N CYS A 154 -9.85 -15.02 -8.32
CA CYS A 154 -9.41 -13.64 -8.25
C CYS A 154 -9.87 -12.87 -9.50
N TYR A 155 -10.52 -11.72 -9.33
CA TYR A 155 -11.04 -10.92 -10.44
C TYR A 155 -9.93 -10.21 -11.25
N GLU A 156 -8.73 -10.02 -10.68
CA GLU A 156 -7.60 -9.41 -11.39
C GLU A 156 -6.75 -10.45 -12.12
N CYS A 157 -6.24 -11.47 -11.40
CA CYS A 157 -5.31 -12.43 -11.99
C CYS A 157 -5.99 -13.67 -12.59
N GLN A 158 -7.32 -13.79 -12.45
CA GLN A 158 -8.17 -14.87 -12.98
C GLN A 158 -7.79 -16.28 -12.50
N LYS A 159 -6.89 -16.40 -11.53
CA LYS A 159 -6.52 -17.67 -10.89
C LYS A 159 -7.48 -18.00 -9.76
N THR A 160 -7.65 -19.29 -9.53
CA THR A 160 -8.51 -19.80 -8.45
C THR A 160 -7.66 -20.33 -7.32
N TYR A 161 -7.96 -19.90 -6.09
CA TYR A 161 -7.19 -20.20 -4.90
C TYR A 161 -8.02 -20.95 -3.85
N CYS A 162 -7.32 -21.72 -3.03
CA CYS A 162 -7.84 -22.28 -1.79
C CYS A 162 -7.65 -21.26 -0.66
N SER A 163 -8.74 -20.83 -0.02
CA SER A 163 -8.66 -19.81 1.03
C SER A 163 -8.00 -20.29 2.32
N LYS A 164 -7.88 -21.61 2.52
CA LYS A 164 -7.30 -22.20 3.74
C LYS A 164 -5.78 -22.21 3.72
N CYS A 165 -5.18 -22.55 2.57
CA CYS A 165 -3.73 -22.70 2.44
C CYS A 165 -3.09 -21.66 1.51
N ALA A 166 -3.88 -20.76 0.91
CA ALA A 166 -3.44 -19.72 -0.03
C ALA A 166 -2.72 -20.26 -1.29
N ALA A 167 -2.81 -21.56 -1.58
CA ALA A 167 -2.29 -22.16 -2.82
C ALA A 167 -3.33 -22.09 -3.95
N GLU A 168 -2.90 -22.39 -5.18
CA GLU A 168 -3.83 -22.65 -6.28
C GLU A 168 -4.81 -23.77 -5.88
N TYR A 169 -6.07 -23.64 -6.31
CA TYR A 169 -7.12 -24.52 -5.85
C TYR A 169 -6.88 -25.96 -6.31
N HIS A 170 -6.96 -26.89 -5.35
CA HIS A 170 -6.71 -28.31 -5.55
C HIS A 170 -8.02 -29.11 -5.38
N PHE A 171 -8.37 -29.90 -6.40
CA PHE A 171 -9.58 -30.74 -6.42
C PHE A 171 -9.32 -32.06 -5.68
N ASP A 172 -10.32 -32.53 -4.94
CA ASP A 172 -10.35 -33.85 -4.26
C ASP A 172 -9.15 -34.16 -3.35
N MET A 173 -8.42 -33.12 -2.92
CA MET A 173 -7.30 -33.23 -1.99
C MET A 173 -7.51 -32.27 -0.82
N THR A 174 -7.15 -32.73 0.37
CA THR A 174 -7.00 -31.85 1.53
C THR A 174 -5.77 -30.94 1.34
N CYS A 175 -5.73 -29.80 2.05
CA CYS A 175 -4.57 -28.90 2.00
C CYS A 175 -3.27 -29.60 2.39
N THR A 176 -3.32 -30.52 3.36
CA THR A 176 -2.18 -31.33 3.79
C THR A 176 -1.67 -32.24 2.68
N GLN A 177 -2.58 -33.00 2.04
CA GLN A 177 -2.21 -33.89 0.92
C GLN A 177 -1.62 -33.11 -0.26
N TYR A 178 -2.16 -31.93 -0.57
CA TYR A 178 -1.61 -31.07 -1.62
C TYR A 178 -0.18 -30.62 -1.30
N GLN A 179 0.06 -30.15 -0.07
CA GLN A 179 1.40 -29.74 0.39
C GLN A 179 2.41 -30.89 0.39
N GLU A 180 1.99 -32.08 0.82
CA GLU A 180 2.82 -33.29 0.77
C GLU A 180 3.18 -33.67 -0.67
N THR A 181 2.22 -33.58 -1.59
CA THR A 181 2.44 -33.86 -3.01
C THR A 181 3.43 -32.86 -3.63
N GLU A 182 3.28 -31.57 -3.34
CA GLU A 182 4.23 -30.53 -3.74
C GLU A 182 5.65 -30.80 -3.18
N ALA A 183 5.75 -31.19 -1.91
CA ALA A 183 7.03 -31.54 -1.30
C ALA A 183 7.67 -32.77 -1.96
N GLN A 184 6.87 -33.79 -2.30
CA GLN A 184 7.33 -34.98 -3.02
C GLN A 184 7.78 -34.63 -4.45
N ASN A 185 7.04 -33.78 -5.16
CA ASN A 185 7.42 -33.30 -6.49
C ASN A 185 8.76 -32.55 -6.45
N ILE A 186 8.94 -31.66 -5.46
CA ILE A 186 10.21 -30.96 -5.25
C ILE A 186 11.34 -31.96 -4.95
N GLN A 187 11.09 -32.97 -4.10
CA GLN A 187 12.09 -33.98 -3.79
C GLN A 187 12.44 -34.84 -5.01
N TYR A 188 11.46 -35.17 -5.85
CA TYR A 188 11.67 -35.86 -7.11
C TYR A 188 12.55 -35.03 -8.05
N LEU A 189 12.23 -33.74 -8.26
CA LEU A 189 13.06 -32.84 -9.06
C LEU A 189 14.51 -32.79 -8.57
N ILE A 190 14.72 -32.68 -7.25
CA ILE A 190 16.07 -32.67 -6.66
C ILE A 190 16.79 -34.00 -6.93
N LYS A 191 16.09 -35.15 -6.85
CA LYS A 191 16.66 -36.46 -7.19
C LYS A 191 17.05 -36.56 -8.66
N GLU A 192 16.27 -35.97 -9.58
CA GLU A 192 16.59 -35.86 -11.00
C GLU A 192 17.69 -34.82 -11.31
N GLY A 193 18.35 -34.28 -10.27
CA GLY A 193 19.46 -33.34 -10.42
C GLY A 193 19.06 -31.88 -10.61
N ALA A 194 17.79 -31.52 -10.38
CA ALA A 194 17.36 -30.13 -10.38
C ALA A 194 18.01 -29.35 -9.24
N ARG A 195 18.43 -28.11 -9.52
CA ARG A 195 18.94 -27.17 -8.51
C ARG A 195 18.19 -25.85 -8.59
N LYS A 196 18.06 -25.15 -7.46
CA LYS A 196 17.43 -23.83 -7.41
C LYS A 196 18.37 -22.76 -7.99
N CYS A 197 17.83 -21.89 -8.83
CA CYS A 197 18.49 -20.65 -9.21
C CYS A 197 18.70 -19.79 -7.95
N THR A 198 19.94 -19.44 -7.64
CA THR A 198 20.31 -18.63 -6.48
C THR A 198 19.83 -17.18 -6.56
N ASN A 199 19.47 -16.69 -7.74
CA ASN A 199 18.92 -15.34 -7.93
C ASN A 199 17.38 -15.27 -7.79
N CYS A 200 16.63 -16.26 -8.29
CA CYS A 200 15.15 -16.18 -8.34
C CYS A 200 14.41 -17.41 -7.81
N GLY A 201 15.12 -18.43 -7.34
CA GLY A 201 14.55 -19.60 -6.65
C GLY A 201 13.92 -20.68 -7.54
N VAL A 202 13.79 -20.48 -8.86
CA VAL A 202 13.21 -21.50 -9.76
C VAL A 202 14.11 -22.73 -9.85
N PHE A 203 13.52 -23.92 -9.89
CA PHE A 203 14.25 -25.16 -10.15
C PHE A 203 14.64 -25.24 -11.63
N ILE A 204 15.89 -25.60 -11.89
CA ILE A 204 16.40 -25.82 -13.23
C ILE A 204 17.09 -27.18 -13.24
N ILE A 205 16.77 -27.99 -14.24
CA ILE A 205 17.51 -29.20 -14.57
C ILE A 205 18.49 -28.83 -15.67
N ARG A 206 19.77 -29.12 -15.46
CA ARG A 206 20.77 -28.97 -16.51
C ARG A 206 20.61 -30.14 -17.48
N ILE A 207 20.32 -29.82 -18.72
CA ILE A 207 20.50 -30.75 -19.85
C ILE A 207 21.98 -30.80 -20.22
N ASP A 208 22.49 -31.97 -20.63
CA ASP A 208 23.91 -32.24 -20.85
C ASP A 208 24.64 -31.18 -21.71
N GLY A 209 25.98 -31.20 -21.63
CA GLY A 209 26.85 -30.26 -22.33
C GLY A 209 27.51 -29.28 -21.37
N CYS A 210 27.40 -27.98 -21.67
CA CYS A 210 28.14 -26.93 -20.96
C CYS A 210 27.70 -26.77 -19.49
N TYR A 211 28.64 -26.45 -18.60
CA TYR A 211 28.33 -26.10 -17.20
C TYR A 211 27.77 -24.68 -17.03
N ARG A 212 27.70 -23.87 -18.09
CA ARG A 212 26.97 -22.60 -18.07
C ARG A 212 25.49 -22.85 -18.36
N VAL A 213 24.64 -22.60 -17.38
CA VAL A 213 23.17 -22.72 -17.50
C VAL A 213 22.53 -21.34 -17.44
N GLU A 214 21.60 -21.04 -18.33
CA GLU A 214 20.86 -19.77 -18.33
C GLU A 214 19.48 -19.96 -17.68
N CYS A 215 19.18 -19.17 -16.65
CA CYS A 215 17.85 -19.18 -16.04
C CYS A 215 16.84 -18.47 -16.93
N LYS A 216 15.87 -19.18 -17.51
CA LYS A 216 14.86 -18.56 -18.38
C LYS A 216 13.94 -17.56 -17.67
N ARG A 217 13.79 -17.64 -16.34
CA ARG A 217 12.98 -16.70 -15.55
C ARG A 217 13.64 -15.35 -15.33
N CYS A 218 14.90 -15.34 -14.88
CA CYS A 218 15.60 -14.11 -14.51
C CYS A 218 16.77 -13.75 -15.45
N GLN A 219 16.98 -14.55 -16.49
CA GLN A 219 17.98 -14.40 -17.55
C GLN A 219 19.45 -14.38 -17.08
N MET A 220 19.72 -14.72 -15.81
CA MET A 220 21.09 -14.84 -15.29
C MET A 220 21.78 -16.12 -15.77
N HIS A 221 23.10 -16.04 -16.00
CA HIS A 221 23.97 -17.17 -16.34
C HIS A 221 24.58 -17.77 -15.08
N ILE A 222 24.48 -19.09 -14.91
CA ILE A 222 24.78 -19.79 -13.66
C ILE A 222 25.88 -20.83 -13.92
N CYS A 223 26.89 -20.87 -13.06
CA CYS A 223 27.89 -21.91 -13.03
C CYS A 223 27.33 -23.18 -12.35
N TRP A 224 27.19 -24.25 -13.12
CA TRP A 224 26.61 -25.52 -12.65
C TRP A 224 27.65 -26.54 -12.16
N LYS A 225 28.94 -26.26 -12.36
CA LYS A 225 30.03 -27.17 -12.01
C LYS A 225 30.21 -27.22 -10.48
N ASP A 226 30.44 -28.42 -9.95
CA ASP A 226 30.80 -28.68 -8.55
C ASP A 226 29.95 -27.95 -7.48
N ASN A 227 28.64 -27.84 -7.70
CA ASN A 227 27.71 -27.10 -6.82
C ASN A 227 28.06 -25.61 -6.61
N CYS A 228 28.83 -24.98 -7.51
CA CYS A 228 29.24 -23.58 -7.38
C CYS A 228 28.05 -22.61 -7.32
N MET A 229 27.09 -22.74 -8.25
CA MET A 229 25.83 -21.99 -8.29
C MET A 229 25.95 -20.45 -8.25
N LYS A 230 27.14 -19.90 -8.52
CA LYS A 230 27.36 -18.46 -8.75
C LYS A 230 26.62 -18.04 -10.03
N PHE A 231 26.05 -16.83 -10.00
CA PHE A 231 25.32 -16.28 -11.13
C PHE A 231 25.95 -14.97 -11.64
N PHE A 232 25.78 -14.71 -12.92
CA PHE A 232 26.39 -13.61 -13.66
C PHE A 232 25.37 -12.96 -14.59
N LYS A 233 25.51 -11.66 -14.83
CA LYS A 233 24.62 -10.89 -15.72
C LYS A 233 24.82 -11.22 -17.19
N ASP A 234 26.04 -11.60 -17.57
CA ASP A 234 26.41 -11.92 -18.94
C ASP A 234 27.12 -13.27 -19.03
N ALA A 235 27.08 -13.87 -20.23
CA ALA A 235 27.61 -15.19 -20.48
C ALA A 235 29.13 -15.26 -20.31
N ASN A 236 29.84 -14.20 -20.72
CA ASN A 236 31.29 -14.17 -20.76
C ASN A 236 31.87 -14.20 -19.34
N SER A 237 31.31 -13.43 -18.41
CA SER A 237 31.69 -13.46 -17.00
C SER A 237 31.55 -14.86 -16.38
N CYS A 238 30.53 -15.62 -16.79
CA CYS A 238 30.35 -17.00 -16.31
C CYS A 238 31.40 -17.95 -16.90
N TYR A 239 31.80 -17.76 -18.16
CA TYR A 239 32.89 -18.53 -18.77
C TYR A 239 34.24 -18.21 -18.12
N VAL A 240 34.58 -16.93 -17.93
CA VAL A 240 35.79 -16.52 -17.22
C VAL A 240 35.86 -17.18 -15.84
N HIS A 241 34.75 -17.16 -15.09
CA HIS A 241 34.68 -17.85 -13.80
C HIS A 241 34.91 -19.37 -13.91
N LEU A 242 34.30 -20.04 -14.88
CA LEU A 242 34.50 -21.49 -15.12
C LEU A 242 35.95 -21.83 -15.45
N ASP A 243 36.63 -20.98 -16.22
CA ASP A 243 38.04 -21.16 -16.58
C ASP A 243 38.94 -21.02 -15.34
N GLU A 244 38.81 -19.90 -14.64
CA GLU A 244 39.67 -19.54 -13.52
C GLU A 244 39.47 -20.42 -12.28
N ASN A 245 38.23 -20.81 -12.00
CA ASN A 245 37.88 -21.47 -10.74
C ASN A 245 37.60 -22.97 -10.90
N HIS A 246 37.31 -23.42 -12.12
CA HIS A 246 36.94 -24.81 -12.36
C HIS A 246 37.70 -25.46 -13.51
N GLN A 247 38.65 -24.77 -14.16
CA GLN A 247 39.56 -25.34 -15.16
C GLN A 247 38.84 -26.06 -16.33
N GLY A 248 37.61 -25.66 -16.67
CA GLY A 248 36.89 -26.26 -17.79
C GLY A 248 35.38 -25.98 -17.86
N TYR A 249 34.83 -26.16 -19.07
CA TYR A 249 33.47 -25.75 -19.44
C TYR A 249 32.46 -26.90 -19.63
N TRP A 250 32.93 -28.15 -19.58
CA TRP A 250 32.19 -29.40 -19.83
C TRP A 250 32.60 -30.47 -18.85
#